data_AF-A0A523JCP9-F1
#
_entry.id   AF-A0A523JCP9-F1
#
_cell.length_a   1.000
_cell.length_b   1.000
_cell.length_c   1.000
_cell.angle_alpha   90.00
_cell.angle_beta   90.00
_cell.angle_gamma   90.00
#
_symmetry.space_group_name_H-M   'P 1'
#
loop_
_entity.id
_entity.type
_entity.pdbx_description
1 polymer ?
#
loop_
_entity_poly.entity_id
_entity_poly.type
_entity_poly.pdbx_seq_one_letter_code
_entity_poly.pdbx_strand_id
1 'polypeptide(L)'
;MIYELAVVLKDGSGDAGVESTTKTLKEIVAQHGGEILVEDNWGVLTFAQPSSAGIKRGGYLYFMYSSDTEANKEVNRRFNIDESILKYMVLRLGENAEAEALVKNYKTPYSTSHKGSATDGISEESGMDMEKDRKKFAKRKTCWFTAKNVKADWKDPKTYSWLVNEFGKISPARVSGISRKHQRVANNAIKRARNLGIASALSRRNAE
;
A
#
# COMPACT_ATOMS: atom_id res chain seq x y z
N MET A 1 -3.55 2.19 -19.66
CA MET A 1 -4.03 1.59 -18.39
C MET A 1 -3.48 2.40 -17.25
N ILE A 2 -4.17 2.42 -16.11
CA ILE A 2 -3.70 3.10 -14.91
C ILE A 2 -2.95 2.11 -14.02
N TYR A 3 -1.75 2.49 -13.63
CA TYR A 3 -0.89 1.74 -12.73
C TYR A 3 -0.59 2.57 -11.48
N GLU A 4 -0.38 1.87 -10.37
CA GLU A 4 0.32 2.42 -9.22
C GLU A 4 1.69 1.76 -9.08
N LEU A 5 2.66 2.56 -8.66
CA LEU A 5 4.01 2.14 -8.34
C LEU A 5 4.38 2.66 -6.96
N ALA A 6 4.75 1.74 -6.08
CA ALA A 6 5.32 2.05 -4.79
C ALA A 6 6.80 1.68 -4.80
N VAL A 7 7.65 2.57 -4.29
CA VAL A 7 9.11 2.39 -4.24
C VAL A 7 9.58 2.65 -2.82
N VAL A 8 10.49 1.82 -2.37
CA VAL A 8 11.16 1.93 -1.08
C VAL A 8 12.65 2.12 -1.34
N LEU A 9 13.17 3.30 -1.01
CA LEU A 9 14.58 3.67 -1.13
C LEU A 9 15.35 3.33 0.15
N LYS A 10 16.65 3.09 0.01
CA LYS A 10 17.57 2.94 1.14
C LYS A 10 17.62 4.25 1.96
N ASP A 11 17.75 4.12 3.28
CA ASP A 11 17.80 5.25 4.24
C ASP A 11 18.94 6.26 3.96
N GLY A 12 19.94 5.88 3.15
CA GLY A 12 21.05 6.75 2.74
C GLY A 12 20.89 7.46 1.39
N SER A 13 19.83 7.17 0.64
CA SER A 13 19.62 7.74 -0.70
C SER A 13 19.21 9.21 -0.67
N GLY A 14 18.64 9.67 0.44
CA GLY A 14 18.21 11.07 0.64
C GLY A 14 17.33 11.62 -0.48
N ASP A 15 17.35 12.93 -0.65
CA ASP A 15 16.59 13.62 -1.71
C ASP A 15 17.12 13.30 -3.12
N ALA A 16 18.43 13.02 -3.25
CA ALA A 16 19.04 12.66 -4.52
C ALA A 16 18.45 11.37 -5.12
N GLY A 17 18.21 10.35 -4.28
CA GLY A 17 17.55 9.12 -4.71
C GLY A 17 16.08 9.31 -5.09
N VAL A 18 15.41 10.27 -4.43
CA VAL A 18 14.03 10.63 -4.79
C VAL A 18 13.99 11.26 -6.17
N GLU A 19 14.84 12.25 -6.41
CA GLU A 19 14.93 12.94 -7.70
C GLU A 19 15.31 11.99 -8.84
N SER A 20 16.30 11.11 -8.63
CA SER A 20 16.73 10.14 -9.65
C SER A 20 15.62 9.16 -10.01
N THR A 21 14.91 8.63 -9.01
CA THR A 21 13.81 7.67 -9.19
C THR A 21 12.63 8.32 -9.91
N THR A 22 12.22 9.51 -9.46
CA THR A 22 11.16 10.30 -10.08
C THR A 22 11.49 10.62 -11.52
N LYS A 23 12.71 11.07 -11.80
CA LYS A 23 13.17 11.39 -13.16
C LYS A 23 13.14 10.16 -14.06
N THR A 24 13.68 9.04 -13.58
CA THR A 24 13.70 7.77 -14.32
C THR A 24 12.29 7.32 -14.69
N LEU A 25 11.34 7.40 -13.75
CA LEU A 25 9.96 7.05 -14.01
C LEU A 25 9.31 7.98 -15.04
N LYS A 26 9.49 9.30 -14.90
CA LYS A 26 8.96 10.30 -15.84
C LYS A 26 9.46 10.06 -17.26
N GLU A 27 10.75 9.74 -17.42
CA GLU A 27 11.34 9.40 -18.72
C GLU A 27 10.68 8.16 -19.34
N ILE A 28 10.54 7.07 -18.56
CA ILE A 28 9.93 5.83 -19.06
C ILE A 28 8.47 6.05 -19.47
N VAL A 29 7.71 6.73 -18.62
CA VAL A 29 6.29 7.00 -18.85
C VAL A 29 6.10 7.89 -20.08
N ALA A 30 6.91 8.95 -20.22
CA ALA A 30 6.87 9.83 -21.39
C ALA A 30 7.24 9.10 -22.69
N GLN A 31 8.25 8.22 -22.67
CA GLN A 31 8.65 7.41 -23.82
C GLN A 31 7.53 6.45 -24.30
N HIS A 32 6.65 6.03 -23.40
CA HIS A 32 5.54 5.13 -23.70
C HIS A 32 4.19 5.86 -23.78
N GLY A 33 4.20 7.16 -24.08
CA GLY A 33 2.99 7.97 -24.31
C GLY A 33 2.06 8.07 -23.10
N GLY A 34 2.61 7.90 -21.90
CA GLY A 34 1.89 7.97 -20.64
C GLY A 34 2.03 9.31 -19.92
N GLU A 35 1.35 9.44 -18.79
CA GLU A 35 1.42 10.61 -17.92
C GLU A 35 1.45 10.21 -16.44
N ILE A 36 2.16 10.98 -15.63
CA ILE A 36 2.12 10.86 -14.16
C ILE A 36 0.88 11.61 -13.67
N LEU A 37 0.01 10.90 -12.95
CA LEU A 37 -1.24 11.41 -12.39
C LEU A 37 -1.09 11.83 -10.93
N VAL A 38 -0.33 11.05 -10.16
CA VAL A 38 -0.01 11.33 -8.76
C VAL A 38 1.47 11.08 -8.55
N GLU A 39 2.14 12.02 -7.91
CA GLU A 39 3.48 11.89 -7.35
C GLU A 39 3.38 12.25 -5.87
N ASP A 40 3.77 11.33 -5.00
CA ASP A 40 3.60 11.49 -3.56
C ASP A 40 4.78 10.89 -2.81
N ASN A 41 5.46 11.72 -2.03
CA ASN A 41 6.58 11.33 -1.19
C ASN A 41 6.10 11.18 0.26
N TRP A 42 6.02 9.94 0.72
CA TRP A 42 5.60 9.60 2.09
C TRP A 42 6.71 9.81 3.12
N GLY A 43 7.92 10.09 2.66
CA GLY A 43 9.10 10.24 3.50
C GLY A 43 9.58 8.90 4.05
N VAL A 44 10.34 8.98 5.14
CA VAL A 44 10.97 7.80 5.74
C VAL A 44 9.99 7.10 6.67
N LEU A 45 9.70 5.83 6.37
CA LEU A 45 8.89 4.97 7.24
C LEU A 45 9.77 3.87 7.85
N THR A 46 9.43 3.49 9.08
CA THR A 46 10.01 2.33 9.75
C THR A 46 9.31 1.07 9.28
N PHE A 47 10.08 0.06 8.88
CA PHE A 47 9.53 -1.24 8.52
C PHE A 47 8.93 -1.93 9.74
N ALA A 48 7.87 -2.70 9.52
CA ALA A 48 7.26 -3.50 10.58
C ALA A 48 8.23 -4.54 11.16
N GLN A 49 9.19 -5.01 10.35
CA GLN A 49 10.30 -5.86 10.74
C GLN A 49 11.56 -5.46 9.96
N PRO A 50 12.77 -5.69 10.52
CA PRO A 50 14.00 -5.48 9.77
C PRO A 50 14.04 -6.35 8.50
N SER A 51 14.63 -5.79 7.45
CA SER A 51 15.01 -6.58 6.26
C SER A 51 16.09 -7.62 6.61
N SER A 52 16.34 -8.57 5.71
CA SER A 52 17.43 -9.55 5.84
C SER A 52 18.81 -8.89 6.03
N ALA A 53 19.02 -7.72 5.44
CA ALA A 53 20.23 -6.91 5.58
C ALA A 53 20.27 -6.07 6.88
N GLY A 54 19.29 -6.21 7.78
CA GLY A 54 19.21 -5.47 9.04
C GLY A 54 18.68 -4.03 8.90
N ILE A 55 18.33 -3.58 7.69
CA ILE A 55 17.76 -2.26 7.44
C ILE A 55 16.37 -2.17 8.06
N LYS A 56 16.11 -1.11 8.84
CA LYS A 56 14.87 -0.91 9.60
C LYS A 56 13.98 0.22 9.06
N ARG A 57 14.51 1.08 8.19
CA ARG A 57 13.82 2.25 7.64
C ARG A 57 14.06 2.34 6.14
N GLY A 58 13.14 2.96 5.43
CA GLY A 58 13.30 3.29 4.01
C GLY A 58 12.45 4.49 3.62
N GLY A 59 12.88 5.21 2.59
CA GLY A 59 12.12 6.32 2.01
C GLY A 59 11.04 5.79 1.07
N TYR A 60 9.79 6.21 1.23
CA TYR A 60 8.66 5.72 0.43
C TYR A 60 8.21 6.74 -0.59
N LEU A 61 8.19 6.31 -1.85
CA LEU A 61 7.63 7.06 -2.97
C LEU A 61 6.45 6.32 -3.56
N TYR A 62 5.40 7.06 -3.85
CA TYR A 62 4.21 6.54 -4.51
C TYR A 62 3.94 7.33 -5.78
N PHE A 63 3.64 6.59 -6.84
CA PHE A 63 3.25 7.14 -8.12
C PHE A 63 1.96 6.48 -8.60
N MET A 64 1.10 7.28 -9.22
CA MET A 64 0.01 6.80 -10.06
C MET A 64 0.25 7.36 -11.45
N TYR A 65 0.18 6.51 -12.47
CA TYR A 65 0.44 6.93 -13.83
C TYR A 65 -0.38 6.13 -14.84
N SER A 66 -0.65 6.78 -15.97
CA SER A 66 -1.17 6.14 -17.17
C SER A 66 0.00 5.73 -18.04
N SER A 67 0.00 4.50 -18.54
CA SER A 67 0.94 4.06 -19.57
C SER A 67 0.42 2.84 -20.32
N ASP A 68 1.21 2.39 -21.30
CA ASP A 68 1.09 1.06 -21.87
C ASP A 68 1.69 -0.03 -20.94
N THR A 69 1.63 -1.29 -21.39
CA THR A 69 2.18 -2.42 -20.62
C THR A 69 3.71 -2.53 -20.76
N GLU A 70 4.28 -2.04 -21.85
CA GLU A 70 5.72 -2.11 -22.12
C GLU A 70 6.52 -1.19 -21.18
N ALA A 71 5.95 -0.04 -20.80
CA ALA A 71 6.50 0.84 -19.78
C ALA A 71 6.83 0.09 -18.48
N ASN A 72 5.97 -0.83 -18.05
CA ASN A 72 6.20 -1.63 -16.84
C ASN A 72 7.36 -2.61 -16.98
N LYS A 73 7.63 -3.13 -18.18
CA LYS A 73 8.81 -3.97 -18.42
C LYS A 73 10.08 -3.14 -18.27
N GLU A 74 10.06 -1.91 -18.78
CA GLU A 74 11.19 -0.99 -18.66
C GLU A 74 11.39 -0.50 -17.22
N VAL A 75 10.30 -0.20 -16.48
CA VAL A 75 10.36 0.11 -15.05
C VAL A 75 11.02 -1.05 -14.29
N ASN A 76 10.53 -2.28 -14.46
CA ASN A 76 11.11 -3.45 -13.80
C ASN A 76 12.60 -3.62 -14.16
N ARG A 77 12.97 -3.41 -15.43
CA ARG A 77 14.35 -3.54 -15.89
C ARG A 77 15.28 -2.53 -15.21
N ARG A 78 14.90 -1.25 -15.17
CA ARG A 78 15.74 -0.21 -14.55
C ARG A 78 15.77 -0.34 -13.03
N PHE A 79 14.62 -0.58 -12.40
CA PHE A 79 14.50 -0.59 -10.94
C PHE A 79 15.14 -1.81 -10.29
N ASN A 80 15.21 -2.95 -11.01
CA ASN A 80 15.95 -4.12 -10.52
C ASN A 80 17.48 -3.93 -10.51
N ILE A 81 18.00 -3.00 -11.31
CA ILE A 81 19.44 -2.71 -11.39
C ILE A 81 19.82 -1.59 -10.42
N ASP A 82 18.87 -0.71 -10.08
CA ASP A 82 19.10 0.41 -9.18
C ASP A 82 19.32 -0.07 -7.74
N GLU A 83 20.57 -0.04 -7.29
CA GLU A 83 20.95 -0.44 -5.94
C GLU A 83 20.39 0.48 -4.85
N SER A 84 19.92 1.68 -5.19
CA SER A 84 19.30 2.59 -4.22
C SER A 84 17.89 2.13 -3.81
N ILE A 85 17.25 1.31 -4.63
CA ILE A 85 15.91 0.77 -4.41
C ILE A 85 16.01 -0.54 -3.61
N LEU A 86 15.29 -0.61 -2.50
CA LEU A 86 15.16 -1.82 -1.69
C LEU A 86 14.04 -2.73 -2.19
N LYS A 87 12.86 -2.14 -2.35
CA LYS A 87 11.62 -2.83 -2.70
C LYS A 87 10.84 -1.92 -3.63
N TYR A 88 10.17 -2.50 -4.61
CA TYR A 88 9.18 -1.78 -5.38
C TYR A 88 8.04 -2.72 -5.78
N MET A 89 6.90 -2.14 -6.12
CA MET A 89 5.74 -2.89 -6.53
C MET A 89 4.92 -2.10 -7.53
N VAL A 90 4.66 -2.70 -8.69
CA VAL A 90 3.74 -2.17 -9.71
C VAL A 90 2.42 -2.94 -9.62
N LEU A 91 1.30 -2.23 -9.59
CA LEU A 91 -0.04 -2.81 -9.62
C LEU A 91 -0.89 -2.10 -10.69
N ARG A 92 -1.66 -2.89 -11.46
CA ARG A 92 -2.70 -2.35 -12.33
C ARG A 92 -3.90 -1.93 -11.48
N LEU A 93 -4.32 -0.68 -11.61
CA LEU A 93 -5.50 -0.15 -10.95
C LEU A 93 -6.76 -0.26 -11.80
N GLY A 94 -6.65 0.05 -13.10
CA GLY A 94 -7.82 0.07 -13.97
C GLY A 94 -7.54 0.62 -15.36
N GLU A 95 -8.61 1.06 -16.01
CA GLU A 95 -8.57 1.69 -17.33
C GLU A 95 -8.44 3.21 -17.23
N ASN A 96 -8.01 3.85 -18.33
CA ASN A 96 -7.77 5.29 -18.36
C ASN A 96 -9.04 6.12 -18.08
N ALA A 97 -10.22 5.59 -18.39
CA ALA A 97 -11.49 6.25 -18.09
C ALA A 97 -11.75 6.42 -16.58
N GLU A 98 -11.10 5.62 -15.72
CA GLU A 98 -11.26 5.66 -14.27
C GLU A 98 -10.23 6.59 -13.59
N ALA A 99 -9.32 7.20 -14.35
CA ALA A 99 -8.18 7.96 -13.84
C ALA A 99 -8.59 9.05 -12.85
N GLU A 100 -9.54 9.91 -13.21
CA GLU A 100 -10.00 11.01 -12.37
C GLU A 100 -10.58 10.51 -11.03
N ALA A 101 -11.40 9.45 -11.09
CA ALA A 101 -11.98 8.85 -9.90
C ALA A 101 -10.90 8.21 -9.01
N LEU A 102 -9.89 7.57 -9.59
CA LEU A 102 -8.77 6.96 -8.85
C LEU A 102 -7.92 8.02 -8.16
N VAL A 103 -7.57 9.11 -8.85
CA VAL A 103 -6.80 10.23 -8.30
C VAL A 103 -7.57 10.89 -7.15
N LYS A 104 -8.88 11.17 -7.32
CA LYS A 104 -9.71 11.77 -6.28
C LYS A 104 -9.87 10.89 -5.03
N ASN A 105 -9.88 9.57 -5.22
CA ASN A 105 -10.02 8.62 -4.13
C ASN A 105 -8.69 8.25 -3.46
N TYR A 106 -7.56 8.70 -4.01
CA TYR A 106 -6.25 8.44 -3.44
C TYR A 106 -6.10 9.15 -2.09
N LYS A 107 -5.93 8.35 -1.04
CA LYS A 107 -5.71 8.81 0.33
C LYS A 107 -4.77 7.85 1.03
N THR A 108 -3.92 8.40 1.89
CA THR A 108 -2.99 7.61 2.70
C THR A 108 -2.68 8.34 4.01
N PRO A 109 -2.53 7.62 5.13
CA PRO A 109 -2.16 8.24 6.40
C PRO A 109 -0.72 8.79 6.40
N TYR A 110 0.11 8.41 5.42
CA TYR A 110 1.52 8.78 5.36
C TYR A 110 1.79 10.08 4.61
N SER A 111 0.96 10.41 3.61
CA SER A 111 1.16 11.61 2.79
C SER A 111 0.85 12.88 3.58
N THR A 112 1.62 13.93 3.31
CA THR A 112 1.31 15.29 3.75
C THR A 112 0.21 15.91 2.87
N SER A 113 0.26 15.68 1.56
CA SER A 113 -0.67 16.25 0.57
C SER A 113 -2.00 15.50 0.48
N HIS A 114 -1.96 14.17 0.54
CA HIS A 114 -3.14 13.29 0.38
C HIS A 114 -3.51 12.61 1.70
N LYS A 115 -3.38 13.36 2.80
CA LYS A 115 -3.54 12.82 4.14
C LYS A 115 -4.96 12.32 4.38
N GLY A 116 -5.08 11.08 4.84
CA GLY A 116 -6.33 10.53 5.34
C GLY A 116 -6.39 9.01 5.30
N SER A 117 -7.40 8.46 5.95
CA SER A 117 -7.72 7.04 5.96
C SER A 117 -9.15 6.83 5.46
N ALA A 118 -9.38 5.68 4.82
CA ALA A 118 -10.74 5.22 4.52
C ALA A 118 -11.59 5.00 5.80
N THR A 119 -10.97 5.01 6.98
CA THR A 119 -11.61 4.75 8.27
C THR A 119 -11.82 5.98 9.15
N ASP A 120 -11.29 7.16 8.78
CA ASP A 120 -11.33 8.34 9.67
C ASP A 120 -12.77 8.78 10.00
N GLY A 121 -13.66 8.85 8.99
CA GLY A 121 -15.08 9.18 9.22
C GLY A 121 -15.86 8.12 10.00
N ILE A 122 -15.35 6.89 10.12
CA ILE A 122 -15.99 5.81 10.88
C ILE A 122 -15.60 5.87 12.36
N SER A 123 -14.36 6.24 12.66
CA SER A 123 -13.90 6.41 14.03
C SER A 123 -14.62 7.54 14.76
N GLU A 124 -14.92 8.65 14.07
CA GLU A 124 -15.60 9.81 14.66
C GLU A 124 -17.07 9.54 15.00
N GLU A 125 -17.80 8.84 14.12
CA GLU A 125 -19.23 8.56 14.28
C GLU A 125 -19.53 7.49 15.35
N SER A 126 -18.57 6.62 15.63
CA SER A 126 -18.78 5.48 16.55
C SER A 126 -18.55 5.80 18.03
N GLY A 127 -17.81 6.86 18.37
CA GLY A 127 -17.49 7.21 19.77
C GLY A 127 -16.96 6.05 20.64
N MET A 128 -16.51 4.96 20.01
CA MET A 128 -16.25 3.66 20.64
C MET A 128 -15.01 3.00 20.04
N ASP A 129 -14.29 2.30 20.91
CA ASP A 129 -13.14 1.46 20.62
C ASP A 129 -13.38 0.53 19.40
N MET A 130 -12.62 0.75 18.32
CA MET A 130 -12.67 -0.02 17.07
C MET A 130 -12.54 -1.54 17.31
N GLU A 131 -11.85 -1.95 18.37
CA GLU A 131 -11.69 -3.35 18.80
C GLU A 131 -13.03 -3.94 19.27
N LYS A 132 -13.82 -3.17 20.03
CA LYS A 132 -15.14 -3.58 20.53
C LYS A 132 -16.14 -3.70 19.40
N ASP A 133 -16.13 -2.76 18.46
CA ASP A 133 -17.07 -2.80 17.33
C ASP A 133 -16.80 -3.99 16.41
N ARG A 134 -15.53 -4.32 16.14
CA ARG A 134 -15.16 -5.51 15.36
C ARG A 134 -15.62 -6.81 16.03
N LYS A 135 -15.47 -6.93 17.36
CA LYS A 135 -16.00 -8.07 18.14
C LYS A 135 -17.53 -8.15 18.11
N LYS A 136 -18.25 -7.02 18.04
CA LYS A 136 -19.71 -7.01 17.84
C LYS A 136 -20.08 -7.53 16.45
N PHE A 137 -19.32 -7.19 15.40
CA PHE A 137 -19.58 -7.69 14.04
C PHE A 137 -19.28 -9.18 13.85
N ALA A 138 -18.38 -9.77 14.63
CA ALA A 138 -18.16 -11.22 14.61
C ALA A 138 -19.43 -12.02 14.99
N LYS A 139 -20.35 -11.40 15.74
CA LYS A 139 -21.65 -11.99 16.12
C LYS A 139 -22.80 -11.62 15.16
N ARG A 140 -22.59 -10.71 14.21
CA ARG A 140 -23.61 -10.23 13.26
C ARG A 140 -23.54 -11.03 11.95
N LYS A 141 -24.66 -11.10 11.22
CA LYS A 141 -24.70 -11.71 9.88
C LYS A 141 -23.90 -10.91 8.84
N THR A 142 -23.74 -9.61 9.05
CA THR A 142 -23.07 -8.70 8.10
C THR A 142 -21.64 -8.41 8.56
N CYS A 143 -20.66 -8.54 7.66
CA CYS A 143 -19.27 -8.26 8.00
C CYS A 143 -18.97 -6.76 8.09
N TRP A 144 -17.95 -6.41 8.89
CA TRP A 144 -17.54 -5.03 9.18
C TRP A 144 -17.29 -4.19 7.91
N PHE A 145 -16.50 -4.71 6.95
CA PHE A 145 -16.18 -4.02 5.70
C PHE A 145 -17.43 -3.65 4.89
N THR A 146 -18.42 -4.53 4.83
CA THR A 146 -19.69 -4.27 4.14
C THR A 146 -20.54 -3.26 4.89
N ALA A 147 -20.66 -3.40 6.22
CA ALA A 147 -21.48 -2.51 7.03
C ALA A 147 -20.95 -1.07 7.04
N LYS A 148 -19.63 -0.90 6.94
CA LYS A 148 -18.96 0.41 6.94
C LYS A 148 -18.58 0.90 5.54
N ASN A 149 -18.91 0.14 4.50
CA ASN A 149 -18.55 0.43 3.10
C ASN A 149 -17.05 0.75 2.89
N VAL A 150 -16.18 0.00 3.57
CA VAL A 150 -14.71 0.14 3.45
C VAL A 150 -14.13 -1.09 2.79
N LYS A 151 -13.05 -0.89 2.03
CA LYS A 151 -12.21 -1.97 1.49
C LYS A 151 -10.84 -1.90 2.15
N ALA A 152 -10.21 -3.06 2.34
CA ALA A 152 -8.83 -3.12 2.82
C ALA A 152 -7.88 -2.63 1.72
N ASP A 153 -7.02 -1.69 2.06
CA ASP A 153 -6.01 -1.13 1.17
C ASP A 153 -4.62 -1.23 1.82
N TRP A 154 -3.62 -1.61 1.04
CA TRP A 154 -2.26 -1.80 1.52
C TRP A 154 -1.59 -0.47 1.93
N LYS A 155 -2.07 0.65 1.35
CA LYS A 155 -1.62 2.01 1.62
C LYS A 155 -2.06 2.52 3.00
N ASP A 156 -3.10 1.91 3.56
CA ASP A 156 -3.69 2.33 4.83
C ASP A 156 -3.76 1.17 5.84
N PRO A 157 -2.77 1.07 6.74
CA PRO A 157 -2.74 0.03 7.75
C PRO A 157 -3.95 0.03 8.68
N LYS A 158 -4.64 1.16 8.88
CA LYS A 158 -5.81 1.20 9.76
C LYS A 158 -6.92 0.26 9.26
N THR A 159 -6.98 0.02 7.95
CA THR A 159 -7.98 -0.84 7.32
C THR A 159 -7.76 -2.34 7.59
N TYR A 160 -6.51 -2.80 7.72
CA TYR A 160 -6.18 -4.24 7.79
C TYR A 160 -5.32 -4.67 8.98
N SER A 161 -4.65 -3.76 9.70
CA SER A 161 -3.64 -4.12 10.72
C SER A 161 -4.18 -5.05 11.80
N TRP A 162 -5.43 -4.84 12.21
CA TRP A 162 -6.16 -5.67 13.17
C TRP A 162 -6.42 -7.13 12.72
N LEU A 163 -6.29 -7.42 11.42
CA LEU A 163 -6.36 -8.78 10.89
C LEU A 163 -5.03 -9.52 11.03
N VAL A 164 -3.96 -8.86 11.45
CA VAL A 164 -2.64 -9.45 11.62
C VAL A 164 -2.38 -9.61 13.12
N ASN A 165 -2.06 -10.83 13.55
CA ASN A 165 -1.71 -11.07 14.95
C ASN A 165 -0.24 -10.68 15.24
N GLU A 166 0.16 -10.78 16.50
CA GLU A 166 1.54 -10.49 16.96
C GLU A 166 2.62 -11.28 16.20
N PHE A 167 2.31 -12.50 15.76
CA PHE A 167 3.22 -13.35 14.99
C PHE A 167 3.26 -13.04 13.49
N GLY A 168 2.53 -12.02 13.03
CA GLY A 168 2.40 -11.69 11.62
C GLY A 168 1.52 -12.68 10.84
N LYS A 169 0.71 -13.52 11.50
CA LYS A 169 -0.26 -14.41 10.82
C LYS A 169 -1.55 -13.64 10.54
N ILE A 170 -2.17 -13.92 9.40
CA ILE A 170 -3.47 -13.34 9.05
C ILE A 170 -4.58 -14.13 9.75
N SER A 171 -5.40 -13.44 10.53
CA SER A 171 -6.56 -13.98 11.23
C SER A 171 -7.55 -14.60 10.23
N PRO A 172 -7.92 -15.88 10.37
CA PRO A 172 -8.88 -16.53 9.50
C PRO A 172 -10.28 -15.91 9.60
N ALA A 173 -11.05 -15.98 8.51
CA ALA A 173 -12.42 -15.44 8.42
C ALA A 173 -13.35 -15.94 9.55
N ARG A 174 -13.19 -17.19 10.00
CA ARG A 174 -13.96 -17.78 11.11
C ARG A 174 -13.72 -17.11 12.46
N VAL A 175 -12.57 -16.44 12.62
CA VAL A 175 -12.21 -15.71 13.85
C VAL A 175 -12.53 -14.22 13.69
N SER A 176 -12.16 -13.63 12.55
CA SER A 176 -12.34 -12.20 12.29
C SER A 176 -13.77 -11.80 11.92
N GLY A 177 -14.65 -12.76 11.56
CA GLY A 177 -16.04 -12.50 11.17
C GLY A 177 -16.19 -11.79 9.82
N ILE A 178 -15.14 -11.78 8.98
CA ILE A 178 -15.19 -11.13 7.66
C ILE A 178 -15.69 -12.08 6.58
N SER A 179 -16.44 -11.54 5.62
CA SER A 179 -16.95 -12.34 4.50
C SER A 179 -15.81 -12.84 3.60
N ARG A 180 -15.99 -13.99 2.94
CA ARG A 180 -14.97 -14.61 2.08
C ARG A 180 -14.50 -13.71 0.93
N LYS A 181 -15.34 -12.79 0.45
CA LYS A 181 -14.96 -11.81 -0.57
C LYS A 181 -13.96 -10.80 0.01
N HIS A 182 -14.31 -10.17 1.14
CA HIS A 182 -13.45 -9.19 1.80
C HIS A 182 -12.19 -9.82 2.40
N GLN A 183 -12.23 -11.09 2.85
CA GLN A 183 -11.02 -11.81 3.27
C GLN A 183 -10.00 -11.91 2.14
N ARG A 184 -10.43 -12.19 0.89
CA ARG A 184 -9.50 -12.27 -0.24
C ARG A 184 -8.86 -10.91 -0.55
N VAL A 185 -9.66 -9.85 -0.52
CA VAL A 185 -9.17 -8.47 -0.71
C VAL A 185 -8.19 -8.08 0.39
N ALA A 186 -8.54 -8.30 1.65
CA ALA A 186 -7.69 -8.01 2.80
C ALA A 186 -6.40 -8.85 2.79
N ASN A 187 -6.47 -10.13 2.45
CA ASN A 187 -5.27 -10.97 2.31
C ASN A 187 -4.32 -10.43 1.25
N ASN A 188 -4.84 -9.98 0.10
CA ASN A 188 -4.02 -9.39 -0.95
C ASN A 188 -3.41 -8.06 -0.50
N ALA A 189 -4.18 -7.20 0.16
CA ALA A 189 -3.69 -5.94 0.72
C ALA A 189 -2.56 -6.17 1.75
N ILE A 190 -2.75 -7.09 2.70
CA ILE A 190 -1.74 -7.44 3.71
C ILE A 190 -0.48 -8.00 3.04
N LYS A 191 -0.62 -8.87 2.03
CA LYS A 191 0.54 -9.42 1.30
C LYS A 191 1.31 -8.34 0.54
N ARG A 192 0.62 -7.39 -0.09
CA ARG A 192 1.22 -6.22 -0.76
C ARG A 192 1.96 -5.34 0.25
N ALA A 193 1.33 -5.04 1.39
CA ALA A 193 1.95 -4.28 2.47
C ALA A 193 3.19 -4.99 3.05
N ARG A 194 3.20 -6.32 3.11
CA ARG A 194 4.39 -7.10 3.51
C ARG A 194 5.54 -6.98 2.53
N ASN A 195 5.25 -7.05 1.23
CA ASN A 195 6.26 -6.91 0.19
C ASN A 195 7.01 -5.57 0.36
N LEU A 196 6.28 -4.49 0.65
CA LEU A 196 6.85 -3.18 0.90
C LEU A 196 7.44 -2.97 2.31
N GLY A 197 7.21 -3.87 3.26
CA GLY A 197 7.69 -3.73 4.64
C GLY A 197 6.79 -2.90 5.57
N ILE A 198 5.59 -2.52 5.13
CA ILE A 198 4.59 -1.78 5.93
C ILE A 198 3.90 -2.70 6.95
N ALA A 199 3.65 -3.95 6.57
CA ALA A 199 3.02 -4.95 7.44
C ALA A 199 4.02 -6.01 7.90
N SER A 200 3.85 -6.48 9.13
CA SER A 200 4.70 -7.52 9.73
C SER A 200 4.70 -8.80 8.89
N ALA A 201 5.89 -9.35 8.61
CA ALA A 201 6.03 -10.67 8.05
C ALA A 201 5.87 -11.74 9.15
N LEU A 202 5.77 -13.01 8.74
CA LEU A 202 5.61 -14.10 9.69
C LEU A 202 6.80 -14.10 10.65
N SER A 203 6.59 -14.27 11.96
CA SER A 203 7.63 -14.20 13.02
C SER A 203 8.88 -15.10 12.85
N ARG A 204 8.94 -15.94 11.81
CA ARG A 204 10.10 -16.76 11.42
C ARG A 204 10.64 -16.44 10.02
N ARG A 205 10.21 -15.33 9.42
CA ARG A 205 10.65 -14.86 8.11
C ARG A 205 11.04 -13.39 8.26
N ASN A 206 12.16 -13.02 7.64
CA ASN A 206 12.51 -11.61 7.51
C ASN A 206 11.57 -10.93 6.51
N ALA A 207 11.56 -9.60 6.48
CA ALA A 207 10.92 -8.85 5.41
C ALA A 207 11.74 -9.01 4.11
N GLU A 208 11.69 -10.20 3.50
CA GLU A 208 12.19 -10.50 2.16
C GLU A 208 11.49 -9.62 1.13
#